data_AF-A0AAN8HBR6-F1
#
_entry.id   AF-A0AAN8HBR6-F1
#
_cell.length_a   1.000
_cell.length_b   1.000
_cell.length_c   1.000
_cell.angle_alpha   90.00
_cell.angle_beta   90.00
_cell.angle_gamma   90.00
#
_symmetry.space_group_name_H-M   'P 1'
#
loop_
_entity.id
_entity.type
_entity.pdbx_description
1 polymer ?
#
loop_
_entity_poly.entity_id
_entity_poly.type
_entity_poly.pdbx_seq_one_letter_code
_entity_poly.pdbx_strand_id
1 'polypeptide(L)'
;MLFLRRAALSCRGLTGLRCMPATGFTASRTTATYIQGQSPEPRIREYFYYIDHQGQLFLDETKVKNFVTCFKDVKFLVFFFSRLRANQSGRYEEDFPFLSLCGRERNFVRCDDRPVVFTHLLQSPAGVPGDQELLSFCGGADKLSAPFRPETLYMHPVSGRLYHPCSERDGGGRPGPVCSGN
;
A
#
# COMPACT_ATOMS: atom_id res chain seq x y z
N MET A 1 28.58 -37.24 52.66
CA MET A 1 28.57 -37.26 51.18
C MET A 1 27.27 -36.60 50.72
N LEU A 2 27.12 -35.29 50.92
CA LEU A 2 27.43 -34.23 49.95
C LEU A 2 26.76 -34.48 48.60
N PHE A 3 25.63 -33.82 48.32
CA PHE A 3 25.32 -33.27 46.98
C PHE A 3 24.24 -32.18 47.14
N LEU A 4 24.70 -30.93 47.25
CA LEU A 4 23.88 -29.74 47.02
C LEU A 4 23.37 -29.77 45.56
N ARG A 5 22.06 -29.83 45.35
CA ARG A 5 21.46 -29.45 44.06
C ARG A 5 21.29 -27.94 44.02
N ARG A 6 22.22 -27.26 43.35
CA ARG A 6 22.11 -25.84 42.98
C ARG A 6 21.02 -25.66 41.92
N ALA A 7 20.07 -24.77 42.19
CA ALA A 7 19.18 -24.19 41.19
C ALA A 7 20.00 -23.29 40.25
N ALA A 8 19.94 -23.54 38.95
CA ALA A 8 20.47 -22.64 37.94
C ALA A 8 19.36 -21.67 37.52
N LEU A 9 19.43 -20.42 38.01
CA LEU A 9 18.73 -19.31 37.39
C LEU A 9 19.39 -19.03 36.04
N SER A 10 18.68 -19.32 34.95
CA SER A 10 19.06 -18.87 33.61
C SER A 10 18.39 -17.53 33.35
N CYS A 11 19.13 -16.44 33.60
CA CYS A 11 18.81 -15.11 33.09
C CYS A 11 18.96 -15.12 31.57
N ARG A 12 17.85 -15.20 30.83
CA ARG A 12 17.85 -14.86 29.41
C ARG A 12 18.04 -13.36 29.28
N GLY A 13 19.27 -12.96 28.99
CA GLY A 13 19.63 -11.57 28.70
C GLY A 13 18.82 -11.02 27.53
N LEU A 14 18.24 -9.84 27.75
CA LEU A 14 17.67 -8.99 26.73
C LEU A 14 18.74 -8.70 25.67
N THR A 15 18.60 -9.28 24.49
CA THR A 15 19.36 -8.86 23.31
C THR A 15 18.96 -7.44 22.96
N GLY A 16 19.91 -6.52 23.11
CA GLY A 16 19.74 -5.09 22.94
C GLY A 16 19.12 -4.70 21.61
N LEU A 17 18.14 -3.80 21.71
CA LEU A 17 17.68 -2.97 20.61
C LEU A 17 18.90 -2.31 19.95
N ARG A 18 19.24 -2.75 18.73
CA ARG A 18 20.14 -1.98 17.88
C ARG A 18 19.39 -0.75 17.40
N CYS A 19 19.59 0.35 18.11
CA CYS A 19 19.25 1.68 17.65
C CYS A 19 20.07 1.95 16.39
N MET A 20 19.44 1.85 15.22
CA MET A 20 20.07 2.27 13.97
C MET A 20 20.21 3.79 14.02
N PRO A 21 21.41 4.36 13.81
CA PRO A 21 21.57 5.79 13.83
C PRO A 21 20.79 6.37 12.65
N ALA A 22 19.99 7.40 12.92
CA ALA A 22 19.38 8.23 11.90
C ALA A 22 20.48 8.97 11.14
N THR A 23 21.04 8.34 10.11
CA THR A 23 21.83 9.05 9.11
C THR A 23 20.89 9.96 8.34
N GLY A 24 20.88 11.24 8.75
CA GLY A 24 20.29 12.32 8.00
C GLY A 24 20.96 12.40 6.63
N PHE A 25 20.38 11.72 5.66
CA PHE A 25 20.77 11.84 4.27
C PHE A 25 20.05 13.09 3.74
N THR A 26 20.72 14.23 3.74
CA THR A 26 20.31 15.38 2.92
C THR A 26 20.59 15.03 1.45
N ALA A 27 19.78 14.13 0.89
CA ALA A 27 19.67 14.01 -0.56
C ALA A 27 19.03 15.31 -1.06
N SER A 28 19.77 16.07 -1.84
CA SER A 28 19.16 17.00 -2.79
C SER A 28 18.26 16.15 -3.70
N ARG A 29 16.97 16.06 -3.37
CA ARG A 29 15.99 15.35 -4.20
C ARG A 29 15.88 16.10 -5.52
N THR A 30 16.58 15.62 -6.54
CA THR A 30 16.27 15.97 -7.91
C THR A 30 14.91 15.37 -8.21
N THR A 31 13.86 16.18 -8.18
CA THR A 31 12.50 15.73 -8.51
C THR A 31 12.53 15.09 -9.90
N ALA A 32 12.05 13.85 -10.02
CA ALA A 32 11.95 13.18 -11.31
C ALA A 32 11.29 14.06 -12.37
N THR A 33 11.98 14.25 -13.49
CA THR A 33 11.41 14.91 -14.68
C THR A 33 10.68 13.88 -15.53
N TYR A 34 9.40 14.14 -15.81
CA TYR A 34 8.56 13.30 -16.65
C TYR A 34 7.53 14.13 -17.43
N ILE A 35 6.97 13.53 -18.49
CA ILE A 35 5.87 14.09 -19.27
C ILE A 35 4.73 13.06 -19.27
N GLN A 36 3.49 13.49 -19.00
CA GLN A 36 2.35 12.58 -19.05
C GLN A 36 2.15 11.98 -20.45
N GLY A 37 2.00 10.66 -20.52
CA GLY A 37 1.80 9.95 -21.78
C GLY A 37 3.07 9.81 -22.64
N GLN A 38 4.26 10.06 -22.08
CA GLN A 38 5.52 9.85 -22.79
C GLN A 38 5.69 8.40 -23.25
N SER A 39 6.43 8.18 -24.33
CA SER A 39 6.66 6.84 -24.90
C SER A 39 8.16 6.58 -25.12
N PRO A 40 8.93 6.30 -24.07
CA PRO A 40 10.38 6.09 -24.18
C PRO A 40 10.73 4.81 -24.94
N GLU A 41 9.82 3.84 -24.98
CA GLU A 41 9.97 2.58 -25.71
C GLU A 41 8.85 2.43 -26.76
N PRO A 42 9.12 1.75 -27.90
CA PRO A 42 8.09 1.50 -28.90
C PRO A 42 6.87 0.80 -28.30
N ARG A 43 5.68 1.38 -28.49
CA ARG A 43 4.38 0.86 -28.04
C ARG A 43 4.16 0.84 -26.53
N ILE A 44 5.03 1.47 -25.74
CA ILE A 44 4.85 1.64 -24.29
C ILE A 44 4.57 3.10 -24.00
N ARG A 45 3.50 3.39 -23.25
CA ARG A 45 3.21 4.73 -22.72
C ARG A 45 3.45 4.75 -21.21
N GLU A 46 3.97 5.86 -20.71
CA GLU A 46 4.17 6.09 -19.28
C GLU A 46 3.23 7.19 -18.80
N TYR A 47 2.50 6.90 -17.72
CA TYR A 47 1.63 7.85 -17.03
C TYR A 47 2.02 7.91 -15.56
N PHE A 48 1.76 9.05 -14.93
CA PHE A 48 2.17 9.32 -13.56
C PHE A 48 0.95 9.72 -12.74
N TYR A 49 0.74 9.03 -11.63
CA TYR A 49 -0.44 9.16 -10.78
C TYR A 49 -0.07 9.51 -9.35
N TYR A 50 -1.03 10.17 -8.71
CA TYR A 50 -1.01 10.49 -7.29
C TYR A 50 -2.23 9.87 -6.61
N ILE A 51 -2.02 9.25 -5.45
CA ILE A 51 -3.08 8.79 -4.55
C ILE A 51 -3.09 9.66 -3.30
N ASP A 52 -4.25 10.25 -2.97
CA ASP A 52 -4.40 11.05 -1.77
C ASP A 52 -4.71 10.21 -0.52
N HIS A 53 -4.85 10.88 0.62
CA HIS A 53 -5.21 10.26 1.90
C HIS A 53 -6.63 9.67 1.93
N GLN A 54 -7.49 10.00 0.96
CA GLN A 54 -8.84 9.43 0.82
C GLN A 54 -8.87 8.20 -0.11
N GLY A 55 -7.73 7.83 -0.70
CA GLY A 55 -7.65 6.75 -1.68
C GLY A 55 -8.15 7.15 -3.07
N GLN A 56 -8.26 8.45 -3.35
CA GLN A 56 -8.63 8.96 -4.66
C GLN A 56 -7.41 9.01 -5.58
N LEU A 57 -7.62 8.57 -6.82
CA LEU A 57 -6.59 8.53 -7.84
C LEU A 57 -6.66 9.77 -8.73
N PHE A 58 -5.51 10.39 -8.98
CA PHE A 58 -5.36 11.58 -9.84
C PHE A 58 -4.18 11.40 -10.79
N LEU A 59 -4.16 12.15 -11.90
CA LEU A 59 -2.89 12.40 -12.60
C LEU A 59 -2.00 13.26 -11.71
N ASP A 60 -0.70 12.99 -11.73
CA ASP A 60 0.23 13.64 -10.81
C ASP A 60 0.27 15.16 -11.00
N GLU A 61 0.24 15.60 -12.25
CA GLU A 61 0.30 17.02 -12.66
C GLU A 61 -1.01 17.79 -12.44
N THR A 62 -2.09 17.12 -12.05
CA THR A 62 -3.37 17.80 -11.79
C THR A 62 -3.18 18.86 -10.70
N LYS A 63 -3.37 20.15 -11.06
CA LYS A 63 -3.14 21.30 -10.18
C LYS A 63 -4.09 21.32 -8.98
N VAL A 64 -5.37 21.04 -9.23
CA VAL A 64 -6.42 21.00 -8.20
C VAL A 64 -6.86 19.56 -8.03
N LYS A 65 -6.53 18.94 -6.89
CA LYS A 65 -6.90 17.56 -6.57
C LYS A 65 -8.11 17.56 -5.64
N ASN A 66 -9.29 17.30 -6.19
CA ASN A 66 -10.56 17.23 -5.48
C ASN A 66 -11.49 16.17 -6.08
N PHE A 67 -12.67 15.99 -5.46
CA PHE A 67 -13.67 15.01 -5.90
C PHE A 67 -14.17 15.21 -7.34
N VAL A 68 -13.98 16.36 -7.99
CA VAL A 68 -14.37 16.56 -9.40
C VAL A 68 -13.29 16.04 -10.35
N THR A 69 -12.03 16.15 -9.94
CA THR A 69 -10.85 15.81 -10.76
C THR A 69 -10.32 14.39 -10.60
N CYS A 70 -10.78 13.64 -9.59
CA CYS A 70 -10.35 12.26 -9.38
C CYS A 70 -10.97 11.30 -10.41
N PHE A 71 -10.28 10.19 -10.66
CA PHE A 71 -10.85 9.08 -11.41
C PHE A 71 -11.95 8.39 -10.59
N LYS A 72 -13.08 8.09 -11.25
CA LYS A 72 -14.27 7.49 -10.62
C LYS A 72 -14.80 6.26 -11.32
N ASP A 73 -14.28 5.95 -12.51
CA ASP A 73 -14.75 4.78 -13.25
C ASP A 73 -14.35 3.50 -12.50
N VAL A 74 -15.34 2.79 -11.97
CA VAL A 74 -15.12 1.62 -11.12
C VAL A 74 -14.34 0.53 -11.85
N LYS A 75 -14.59 0.32 -13.15
CA LYS A 75 -13.88 -0.71 -13.92
C LYS A 75 -12.40 -0.37 -14.06
N PHE A 76 -12.09 0.90 -14.34
CA PHE A 76 -10.73 1.41 -14.38
C PHE A 76 -10.05 1.29 -13.01
N LEU A 77 -10.69 1.74 -11.92
CA LEU A 77 -10.13 1.67 -10.57
C LEU A 77 -9.84 0.23 -10.17
N VAL A 78 -10.79 -0.69 -10.37
CA VAL A 78 -10.58 -2.13 -10.15
C VAL A 78 -9.40 -2.63 -10.97
N PHE A 79 -9.32 -2.29 -12.25
CA PHE A 79 -8.23 -2.72 -13.13
C PHE A 79 -6.87 -2.17 -12.68
N PHE A 80 -6.81 -0.90 -12.27
CA PHE A 80 -5.61 -0.20 -11.84
C PHE A 80 -5.07 -0.73 -10.51
N PHE A 81 -5.92 -0.74 -9.46
CA PHE A 81 -5.51 -1.13 -8.12
C PHE A 81 -5.29 -2.64 -7.99
N SER A 82 -6.02 -3.47 -8.75
CA SER A 82 -5.77 -4.92 -8.78
C SER A 82 -4.41 -5.31 -9.35
N ARG A 83 -3.67 -4.39 -9.98
CA ARG A 83 -2.34 -4.64 -10.56
C ARG A 83 -1.24 -3.77 -9.96
N LEU A 84 -1.58 -2.96 -8.95
CA LEU A 84 -0.66 -2.03 -8.33
C LEU A 84 0.39 -2.80 -7.52
N ARG A 85 1.66 -2.51 -7.76
CA ARG A 85 2.80 -3.21 -7.14
C ARG A 85 3.87 -2.22 -6.70
N ALA A 86 4.85 -2.69 -5.92
CA ALA A 86 6.09 -1.97 -5.72
C ALA A 86 6.77 -1.77 -7.08
N ASN A 87 7.29 -0.57 -7.29
CA ASN A 87 8.05 -0.25 -8.48
C ASN A 87 9.44 -0.86 -8.37
N GLN A 88 9.73 -1.82 -9.24
CA GLN A 88 11.03 -2.48 -9.39
C GLN A 88 11.46 -2.46 -10.87
N SER A 89 11.04 -1.42 -11.60
CA SER A 89 11.24 -1.33 -13.05
C SER A 89 12.58 -0.72 -13.45
N GLY A 90 13.38 -0.23 -12.49
CA GLY A 90 14.57 0.58 -12.69
C GLY A 90 14.28 2.03 -13.08
N ARG A 91 13.01 2.45 -13.13
CA ARG A 91 12.59 3.80 -13.54
C ARG A 91 11.75 4.45 -12.46
N TYR A 92 12.11 5.68 -12.08
CA TYR A 92 11.34 6.51 -11.15
C TYR A 92 11.05 5.87 -9.78
N GLU A 93 11.83 4.87 -9.35
CA GLU A 93 11.53 4.08 -8.15
C GLU A 93 11.49 4.93 -6.87
N GLU A 94 12.37 5.93 -6.76
CA GLU A 94 12.45 6.80 -5.59
C GLU A 94 11.27 7.77 -5.49
N ASP A 95 10.86 8.36 -6.60
CA ASP A 95 9.76 9.35 -6.62
C ASP A 95 8.38 8.72 -6.81
N PHE A 96 8.31 7.56 -7.46
CA PHE A 96 7.12 6.78 -7.75
C PHE A 96 7.33 5.33 -7.31
N PRO A 97 7.18 5.05 -6.01
CA PRO A 97 7.50 3.75 -5.42
C PRO A 97 6.52 2.64 -5.80
N PHE A 98 5.44 2.95 -6.52
CA PHE A 98 4.47 1.97 -6.98
C PHE A 98 4.26 2.04 -8.50
N LEU A 99 3.84 0.92 -9.08
CA LEU A 99 3.64 0.74 -10.51
C LEU A 99 2.39 -0.12 -10.77
N SER A 100 1.50 0.35 -11.63
CA SER A 100 0.41 -0.46 -12.18
C SER A 100 0.61 -0.67 -13.68
N LEU A 101 0.69 -1.94 -14.10
CA LEU A 101 0.88 -2.32 -15.50
C LEU A 101 -0.47 -2.58 -16.18
N CYS A 102 -0.79 -1.75 -17.17
CA CYS A 102 -2.10 -1.72 -17.83
C CYS A 102 -1.96 -1.97 -19.33
N GLY A 103 -1.73 -3.23 -19.73
CA GLY A 103 -1.51 -3.58 -21.13
C GLY A 103 -0.22 -2.96 -21.66
N ARG A 104 -0.35 -1.89 -22.46
CA ARG A 104 0.77 -1.13 -23.04
C ARG A 104 1.20 0.07 -22.20
N GLU A 105 0.60 0.26 -21.03
CA GLU A 105 0.80 1.43 -20.18
C GLU A 105 1.54 1.04 -18.90
N ARG A 106 2.58 1.81 -18.56
CA ARG A 106 3.27 1.81 -17.28
C ARG A 106 2.76 3.00 -16.47
N ASN A 107 2.03 2.72 -15.41
CA ASN A 107 1.43 3.76 -14.58
C ASN A 107 2.22 3.86 -13.29
N PHE A 108 3.14 4.82 -13.23
CA PHE A 108 3.95 5.12 -12.06
C PHE A 108 3.11 5.87 -11.03
N VAL A 109 3.21 5.49 -9.76
CA VAL A 109 2.33 6.00 -8.72
C VAL A 109 3.12 6.37 -7.48
N ARG A 110 2.80 7.55 -6.96
CA ARG A 110 3.16 7.98 -5.60
C ARG A 110 1.90 8.25 -4.79
N CYS A 111 2.03 8.26 -3.48
CA CYS A 111 0.90 8.47 -2.59
C CYS A 111 1.26 9.38 -1.41
N ASP A 112 0.24 9.91 -0.75
CA ASP A 112 0.39 10.68 0.49
C ASP A 112 1.03 9.85 1.62
N ASP A 113 0.59 8.60 1.78
CA ASP A 113 1.04 7.70 2.86
C ASP A 113 1.10 6.25 2.37
N ARG A 114 -0.06 5.61 2.19
CA ARG A 114 -0.16 4.25 1.64
C ARG A 114 -1.00 4.25 0.36
N PRO A 115 -0.69 3.37 -0.60
CA PRO A 115 -1.40 3.31 -1.89
C PRO A 115 -2.79 2.68 -1.80
N VAL A 116 -3.09 1.96 -0.72
CA VAL A 116 -4.39 1.33 -0.47
C VAL A 116 -5.03 2.02 0.73
N VAL A 117 -6.20 2.59 0.52
CA VAL A 117 -7.00 3.26 1.55
C VAL A 117 -8.38 2.62 1.61
N PHE A 118 -8.69 2.00 2.74
CA PHE A 118 -10.02 1.46 3.03
C PHE A 118 -11.00 2.60 3.31
N THR A 119 -12.16 2.57 2.66
CA THR A 119 -13.12 3.67 2.68
C THR A 119 -14.50 3.26 3.17
N HIS A 120 -14.86 1.98 3.03
CA HIS A 120 -16.19 1.48 3.38
C HIS A 120 -16.10 0.12 4.06
N LEU A 121 -16.92 -0.09 5.08
CA LEU A 121 -17.19 -1.40 5.67
C LEU A 121 -18.45 -1.96 5.01
N LEU A 122 -18.31 -3.09 4.32
CA LEU A 122 -19.40 -3.81 3.67
C LEU A 122 -19.87 -4.91 4.63
N GLN A 123 -21.18 -4.95 4.85
CA GLN A 123 -21.82 -5.99 5.65
C GLN A 123 -22.33 -7.10 4.73
N SER A 124 -22.24 -8.36 5.19
CA SER A 124 -22.94 -9.45 4.54
C SER A 124 -24.45 -9.18 4.54
N PRO A 125 -25.18 -9.56 3.47
CA PRO A 125 -26.63 -9.49 3.48
C PRO A 125 -27.21 -10.27 4.67
N ALA A 126 -28.20 -9.68 5.35
CA ALA A 126 -28.86 -10.31 6.49
C ALA A 126 -29.39 -11.72 6.11
N GLY A 127 -28.99 -12.76 6.86
CA GLY A 127 -29.50 -14.12 6.72
C GLY A 127 -28.53 -15.15 6.14
N VAL A 128 -27.27 -14.79 5.83
CA VAL A 128 -26.24 -15.76 5.44
C VAL A 128 -25.44 -16.19 6.67
N PRO A 129 -25.35 -17.49 7.00
CA PRO A 129 -24.50 -17.95 8.10
C PRO A 129 -23.03 -17.67 7.80
N GLY A 130 -22.43 -16.74 8.56
CA GLY A 130 -21.06 -16.26 8.34
C GLY A 130 -21.01 -14.76 8.06
N ASP A 131 -21.27 -13.96 9.10
CA ASP A 131 -21.13 -12.49 9.10
C ASP A 131 -19.66 -12.08 8.92
N GLN A 132 -19.14 -12.22 7.70
CA GLN A 132 -17.82 -11.72 7.37
C GLN A 132 -17.95 -10.29 6.84
N GLU A 133 -17.61 -9.32 7.69
CA GLU A 133 -17.47 -7.93 7.27
C GLU A 133 -16.25 -7.77 6.35
N LEU A 134 -16.39 -6.93 5.32
CA LEU A 134 -15.34 -6.68 4.33
C LEU A 134 -14.99 -5.19 4.30
N LEU A 135 -13.72 -4.86 4.21
CA LEU A 135 -13.24 -3.51 3.94
C LEU A 135 -13.08 -3.29 2.44
N SER A 136 -13.87 -2.38 1.86
CA SER A 136 -13.72 -1.91 0.49
C SER A 136 -12.71 -0.76 0.40
N PHE A 137 -11.88 -0.75 -0.65
CA PHE A 137 -10.82 0.24 -0.85
C PHE A 137 -10.84 0.89 -2.24
N CYS A 138 -10.25 2.10 -2.30
CA CYS A 138 -9.92 2.84 -3.53
C CYS A 138 -11.06 2.94 -4.56
N GLY A 139 -12.32 3.06 -4.12
CA GLY A 139 -13.49 3.20 -5.00
C GLY A 139 -13.88 1.95 -5.79
N GLY A 140 -13.32 0.77 -5.49
CA GLY A 140 -13.62 -0.48 -6.20
C GLY A 140 -14.76 -1.32 -5.64
N ALA A 141 -15.47 -0.82 -4.62
CA ALA A 141 -16.62 -1.49 -3.99
C ALA A 141 -16.32 -2.96 -3.61
N ASP A 142 -17.26 -3.87 -3.88
CA ASP A 142 -17.13 -5.30 -3.59
C ASP A 142 -15.93 -5.96 -4.31
N LYS A 143 -15.51 -5.42 -5.46
CA LYS A 143 -14.41 -5.97 -6.28
C LYS A 143 -13.02 -5.68 -5.72
N LEU A 144 -12.88 -4.62 -4.93
CA LEU A 144 -11.66 -4.28 -4.20
C LEU A 144 -11.97 -4.33 -2.71
N SER A 145 -12.00 -5.53 -2.17
CA SER A 145 -12.32 -5.78 -0.77
C SER A 145 -11.33 -6.72 -0.09
N ALA A 146 -11.19 -6.56 1.23
CA ALA A 146 -10.40 -7.44 2.10
C ALA A 146 -11.21 -7.80 3.36
N PRO A 147 -11.02 -8.99 3.95
CA PRO A 147 -11.66 -9.33 5.22
C PRO A 147 -11.35 -8.32 6.32
N PHE A 148 -12.38 -7.83 7.00
CA PHE A 148 -12.18 -6.98 8.17
C PHE A 148 -11.68 -7.84 9.34
N ARG A 149 -10.58 -7.40 9.96
CA ARG A 149 -9.94 -8.06 11.12
C ARG A 149 -9.66 -7.03 12.20
N PRO A 150 -10.66 -6.68 13.02
CA PRO A 150 -10.54 -5.60 14.01
C PRO A 150 -9.37 -5.81 14.98
N GLU A 151 -9.07 -7.05 15.33
CA GLU A 151 -7.98 -7.46 16.22
C GLU A 151 -6.57 -7.18 15.67
N THR A 152 -6.47 -6.94 14.36
CA THR A 152 -5.19 -6.65 13.69
C THR A 152 -5.00 -5.16 13.38
N LEU A 153 -5.96 -4.32 13.76
CA LEU A 153 -5.89 -2.89 13.54
C LEU A 153 -4.74 -2.27 14.34
N TYR A 154 -4.01 -1.37 13.69
CA TYR A 154 -2.93 -0.61 14.28
C TYR A 154 -3.23 0.88 14.20
N MET A 155 -3.24 1.56 15.34
CA MET A 155 -3.33 3.01 15.40
C MET A 155 -1.92 3.61 15.48
N HIS A 156 -1.55 4.41 14.48
CA HIS A 156 -0.25 5.05 14.48
C HIS A 156 -0.20 6.16 15.55
N PRO A 157 0.76 6.12 16.49
CA PRO A 157 0.72 6.90 17.73
C PRO A 157 0.84 8.41 17.51
N VAL A 158 1.49 8.83 16.41
CA VAL A 158 1.72 10.26 16.13
C VAL A 158 0.63 10.86 15.24
N SER A 159 0.18 10.12 14.22
CA SER A 159 -0.76 10.64 13.22
C SER A 159 -2.22 10.34 13.56
N GLY A 160 -2.48 9.39 14.47
CA GLY A 160 -3.81 8.89 14.78
C GLY A 160 -4.45 8.08 13.64
N ARG A 161 -3.72 7.84 12.53
CA ARG A 161 -4.22 7.06 11.40
C ARG A 161 -4.37 5.59 11.80
N LEU A 162 -5.44 4.97 11.32
CA LEU A 162 -5.74 3.56 11.54
C LEU A 162 -5.32 2.74 10.33
N TYR A 163 -4.53 1.70 10.57
CA TYR A 163 -4.04 0.79 9.54
C TYR A 163 -4.63 -0.59 9.76
N HIS A 164 -5.03 -1.23 8.66
CA HIS A 164 -5.45 -2.62 8.63
C HIS A 164 -4.42 -3.39 7.79
N PRO A 165 -3.88 -4.52 8.30
CA PRO A 165 -2.96 -5.35 7.55
C PRO A 165 -3.68 -5.92 6.34
N CYS A 166 -3.21 -5.52 5.18
CA CYS A 166 -3.61 -6.11 3.94
C CYS A 166 -2.98 -7.50 3.83
N SER A 167 -3.80 -8.50 3.54
CA SER A 167 -3.33 -9.87 3.38
C SER A 167 -2.30 -9.95 2.26
N GLU A 168 -1.05 -10.27 2.59
CA GLU A 168 -0.12 -10.85 1.62
C GLU A 168 -0.76 -12.12 1.06
N ARG A 169 -0.86 -12.26 -0.26
CA ARG A 169 -1.53 -13.41 -0.84
C ARG A 169 -0.56 -14.56 -1.04
N ASP A 170 -0.91 -15.70 -0.45
CA ASP A 170 -0.38 -17.02 -0.77
C ASP A 170 -0.41 -17.30 -2.29
N GLY A 171 0.76 -17.49 -2.89
CA GLY A 171 1.05 -18.50 -3.93
C GLY A 171 0.27 -18.52 -5.26
N GLY A 172 -0.66 -17.62 -5.56
CA GLY A 172 -1.61 -17.76 -6.67
C GLY A 172 -1.53 -16.70 -7.78
N GLY A 173 -0.44 -16.64 -8.55
CA GLY A 173 -0.39 -16.24 -9.97
C GLY A 173 -0.89 -14.86 -10.46
N ARG A 174 -1.55 -14.02 -9.64
CA ARG A 174 -1.89 -12.64 -9.99
C ARG A 174 -1.41 -11.68 -8.91
N PRO A 175 -0.62 -10.64 -9.27
CA PRO A 175 -0.18 -9.64 -8.30
C PRO A 175 -1.40 -8.89 -7.79
N GLY A 176 -1.70 -9.00 -6.50
CA GLY A 176 -2.65 -8.12 -5.82
C GLY A 176 -2.02 -6.76 -5.50
N PRO A 177 -2.80 -5.78 -5.00
CA PRO A 177 -2.27 -4.48 -4.61
C PRO A 177 -1.15 -4.63 -3.59
N VAL A 178 -0.01 -3.97 -3.83
CA VAL A 178 1.09 -3.95 -2.87
C VAL A 178 0.68 -3.16 -1.64
N CYS A 179 0.70 -3.88 -0.53
CA CYS A 179 0.57 -3.34 0.78
C CYS A 179 1.96 -3.46 1.40
N SER A 180 2.72 -2.36 1.41
CA SER A 180 4.06 -2.42 2.01
C SER A 180 3.88 -2.88 3.47
N GLY A 181 4.65 -3.87 3.91
CA GLY A 181 4.67 -4.28 5.32
C GLY A 181 5.00 -3.08 6.22
N ASN A 182 4.55 -3.13 7.47
CA ASN A 182 5.10 -2.28 8.52
C ASN A 182 6.53 -2.70 8.82
#